data_AF-A0A350M4X8-F1
#
_entry.id   AF-A0A350M4X8-F1
#
_cell.length_a   1.000
_cell.length_b   1.000
_cell.length_c   1.000
_cell.angle_alpha   90.00
_cell.angle_beta   90.00
_cell.angle_gamma   90.00
#
_symmetry.space_group_name_H-M   'P 1'
#
loop_
_entity.id
_entity.type
_entity.pdbx_description
1 polymer ?
#
loop_
_entity_poly.entity_id
_entity_poly.type
_entity_poly.pdbx_seq_one_letter_code
_entity_poly.pdbx_strand_id
1 'polypeptide(L)'
;MEVKIKRGATITLKGSADKVISDAPTEETYALKPSDFPNLVPKLLIKEGAEVKAGTPVYFDKNDERIRFSSPVSGEIVEIRRGAKRKIEEIVILADKEIKYEDFGTHDVAKLDRERICSIMLESGVWPFIRQRPFDVIANPSDKPKSIFISAFNSAPLAEDYDFIMHRSDEIFQAGIDVLCKLTSGKVHLNINGAIKADDAFLNARNVQINKIYGPHPSGNVGVQIHHIDPINKGEVVWVVNPQDVIVIGKLFTEGKFDASRSIALCGSRVKTPKYFKTRMGAGVKNLLSGQLNEG
;
A
#
# COMPACT_ATOMS: atom_id res chain seq x y z
N MET A 1 -15.93 -15.10 -9.92
CA MET A 1 -15.72 -15.24 -11.39
C MET A 1 -14.39 -15.93 -11.64
N GLU A 2 -14.20 -16.59 -12.79
CA GLU A 2 -12.88 -17.10 -13.21
C GLU A 2 -12.40 -16.38 -14.47
N VAL A 3 -11.12 -15.98 -14.50
CA VAL A 3 -10.47 -15.35 -15.65
C VAL A 3 -9.23 -16.16 -16.03
N LYS A 4 -9.10 -16.55 -17.30
CA LYS A 4 -7.96 -17.33 -17.81
C LYS A 4 -7.17 -16.51 -18.82
N ILE A 5 -5.95 -16.15 -18.44
CA ILE A 5 -4.99 -15.42 -19.28
C ILE A 5 -4.12 -16.45 -19.99
N LYS A 6 -4.22 -16.50 -21.32
CA LYS A 6 -3.52 -17.50 -22.14
C LYS A 6 -2.19 -17.01 -22.71
N ARG A 7 -2.01 -15.69 -22.81
CA ARG A 7 -0.83 -15.06 -23.41
C ARG A 7 -0.02 -14.36 -22.33
N GLY A 8 1.29 -14.56 -22.34
CA GLY A 8 2.23 -14.06 -21.35
C GLY A 8 3.40 -15.02 -21.15
N ALA A 9 4.34 -14.66 -20.28
CA ALA A 9 5.50 -15.49 -19.99
C ALA A 9 5.92 -15.30 -18.54
N THR A 10 6.06 -16.40 -17.80
CA THR A 10 6.61 -16.39 -16.45
C THR A 10 8.11 -16.62 -16.53
N ILE A 11 8.89 -15.63 -16.12
CA ILE A 11 10.36 -15.74 -16.09
C ILE A 11 10.78 -16.33 -14.75
N THR A 12 11.50 -17.45 -14.80
CA THR A 12 12.03 -18.10 -13.59
C THR A 12 13.39 -17.49 -13.24
N LEU A 13 13.41 -16.61 -12.23
CA LEU A 13 14.64 -16.05 -11.68
C LEU A 13 15.06 -16.79 -10.41
N LYS A 14 16.37 -16.87 -10.17
CA LYS A 14 16.91 -17.41 -8.91
C LYS A 14 16.80 -16.39 -7.78
N GLY A 15 16.58 -16.88 -6.56
CA GLY A 15 16.56 -16.06 -5.35
C GLY A 15 15.16 -15.60 -4.93
N SER A 16 14.13 -16.39 -5.18
CA SER A 16 12.81 -16.18 -4.56
C SER A 16 12.93 -16.27 -3.04
N ALA A 17 12.19 -15.44 -2.32
CA ALA A 17 12.18 -15.46 -0.86
C ALA A 17 11.54 -16.75 -0.31
N ASP A 18 12.23 -17.38 0.64
CA ASP A 18 11.64 -18.45 1.45
C ASP A 18 10.52 -17.89 2.32
N LYS A 19 9.50 -18.71 2.61
CA LYS A 19 8.33 -18.36 3.46
C LYS A 19 8.68 -18.32 4.94
N VAL A 20 9.69 -17.53 5.28
CA VAL A 20 10.18 -17.24 6.61
C VAL A 20 10.17 -15.73 6.78
N ILE A 21 9.62 -15.25 7.89
CA ILE A 21 9.56 -13.83 8.21
C ILE A 21 10.43 -13.53 9.42
N SER A 22 11.24 -12.49 9.33
CA SER A 22 12.03 -11.94 10.45
C SER A 22 11.82 -10.44 10.57
N ASP A 23 12.11 -9.86 11.72
CA ASP A 23 12.15 -8.40 11.83
C ASP A 23 13.36 -7.85 11.08
N ALA A 24 13.16 -6.76 10.34
CA ALA A 24 14.26 -6.03 9.73
C ALA A 24 15.15 -5.43 10.83
N PRO A 25 16.45 -5.21 10.57
CA PRO A 25 17.28 -4.38 11.43
C PRO A 25 16.61 -3.03 11.68
N THR A 26 16.70 -2.52 12.92
CA THR A 26 16.14 -1.21 13.26
C THR A 26 16.80 -0.14 12.39
N GLU A 27 15.97 0.63 11.69
CA GLU A 27 16.40 1.78 10.91
C GLU A 27 16.16 3.04 11.74
N GLU A 28 17.16 3.91 11.81
CA GLU A 28 17.01 5.21 12.48
C GLU A 28 16.32 6.22 11.58
N THR A 29 16.47 6.08 10.26
CA THR A 29 15.98 7.08 9.30
C THR A 29 14.95 6.50 8.35
N TYR A 30 13.91 7.29 8.11
CA TYR A 30 12.81 7.00 7.20
C TYR A 30 12.64 8.16 6.23
N ALA A 31 12.22 7.86 5.01
CA ALA A 31 12.12 8.84 3.94
C ALA A 31 10.73 8.84 3.31
N LEU A 32 10.16 10.03 3.15
CA LEU A 32 9.03 10.27 2.25
C LEU A 32 9.53 10.86 0.94
N LYS A 33 9.16 10.25 -0.19
CA LYS A 33 9.59 10.65 -1.53
C LYS A 33 8.41 11.06 -2.40
N PRO A 34 8.14 12.36 -2.57
CA PRO A 34 7.06 12.82 -3.43
C PRO A 34 7.17 12.33 -4.89
N SER A 35 8.37 11.97 -5.35
CA SER A 35 8.58 11.40 -6.69
C SER A 35 7.87 10.07 -6.93
N ASP A 36 7.47 9.35 -5.87
CA ASP A 36 6.80 8.06 -5.97
C ASP A 36 5.35 8.22 -6.48
N PHE A 37 4.83 9.44 -6.47
CA PHE A 37 3.46 9.77 -6.87
C PHE A 37 3.48 10.61 -8.17
N PRO A 38 3.18 9.98 -9.33
CA PRO A 38 2.95 10.70 -10.59
C PRO A 38 2.01 11.91 -10.44
N ASN A 39 2.39 13.03 -11.07
CA ASN A 39 1.67 14.32 -11.10
C ASN A 39 1.50 15.05 -9.75
N LEU A 40 2.06 14.53 -8.65
CA LEU A 40 2.05 15.19 -7.35
C LEU A 40 2.86 16.50 -7.39
N VAL A 41 2.28 17.59 -6.88
CA VAL A 41 2.99 18.84 -6.64
C VAL A 41 3.08 19.09 -5.14
N PRO A 42 4.15 18.64 -4.46
CA PRO A 42 4.21 18.67 -3.00
C PRO A 42 4.37 20.10 -2.46
N LYS A 43 3.65 20.39 -1.36
CA LYS A 43 3.83 21.59 -0.53
C LYS A 43 3.94 21.18 0.94
N LEU A 44 5.04 21.58 1.58
CA LEU A 44 5.33 21.24 2.97
C LEU A 44 4.35 21.91 3.94
N LEU A 45 3.97 21.15 4.98
CA LEU A 45 3.26 21.66 6.16
C LEU A 45 4.23 21.95 7.31
N ILE A 46 5.36 21.26 7.32
CA ILE A 46 6.36 21.34 8.39
C ILE A 46 7.74 21.72 7.85
N LYS A 47 8.67 21.99 8.77
CA LYS A 47 10.05 22.39 8.49
C LYS A 47 11.01 21.40 9.15
N GLU A 48 12.28 21.47 8.77
CA GLU A 48 13.35 20.77 9.50
C GLU A 48 13.34 21.18 10.99
N GLY A 49 13.63 20.24 11.87
CA GLY A 49 13.54 20.38 13.33
C GLY A 49 12.14 20.19 13.91
N ALA A 50 11.13 19.87 13.09
CA ALA A 50 9.78 19.61 13.57
C ALA A 50 9.65 18.18 14.13
N GLU A 51 9.07 18.07 15.32
CA GLU A 51 8.63 16.81 15.91
C GLU A 51 7.30 16.34 15.28
N VAL A 52 7.23 15.06 14.96
CA VAL A 52 6.06 14.41 14.36
C VAL A 52 5.75 13.09 15.05
N LYS A 53 4.48 12.69 15.04
CA LYS A 53 4.06 11.32 15.34
C LYS A 53 3.80 10.56 14.04
N ALA A 54 3.71 9.24 14.13
CA ALA A 54 3.20 8.45 13.01
C ALA A 54 1.74 8.88 12.73
N GLY A 55 1.47 9.28 11.49
CA GLY A 55 0.18 9.85 11.08
C GLY A 55 0.13 11.39 11.06
N THR A 56 1.14 12.10 11.58
CA THR A 56 1.19 13.57 11.46
C THR A 56 1.41 13.98 9.99
N PRO A 57 0.57 14.83 9.40
CA PRO A 57 0.75 15.33 8.03
C PRO A 57 2.06 16.14 7.85
N VAL A 58 2.86 15.74 6.87
CA VAL A 58 4.17 16.35 6.55
C VAL A 58 4.07 17.31 5.37
N TYR A 59 3.33 16.91 4.33
CA TYR A 59 3.09 17.70 3.13
C TYR A 59 1.75 17.34 2.50
N PHE A 60 1.29 18.14 1.54
CA PHE A 60 0.09 17.90 0.76
C PHE A 60 0.32 18.15 -0.73
N ASP A 61 -0.62 17.70 -1.56
CA ASP A 61 -0.64 18.02 -2.99
C ASP A 61 -1.24 19.40 -3.26
N LYS A 62 -0.52 20.30 -3.92
CA LYS A 62 -1.06 21.62 -4.31
C LYS A 62 -2.26 21.51 -5.26
N ASN A 63 -2.39 20.41 -6.00
CA ASN A 63 -3.53 20.21 -6.88
C ASN A 63 -4.83 19.92 -6.10
N ASP A 64 -4.73 19.35 -4.90
CA ASP A 64 -5.83 19.11 -3.97
C ASP A 64 -5.31 19.05 -2.53
N GLU A 65 -5.46 20.14 -1.78
CA GLU A 65 -4.86 20.29 -0.45
C GLU A 65 -5.44 19.34 0.61
N ARG A 66 -6.55 18.66 0.29
CA ARG A 66 -7.12 17.60 1.14
C ARG A 66 -6.23 16.35 1.14
N ILE A 67 -5.50 16.11 0.06
CA ILE A 67 -4.62 14.94 -0.07
C ILE A 67 -3.31 15.23 0.68
N ARG A 68 -3.21 14.66 1.87
CA ARG A 68 -2.07 14.80 2.78
C ARG A 68 -1.23 13.53 2.79
N PHE A 69 0.06 13.72 3.08
CA PHE A 69 1.04 12.66 3.22
C PHE A 69 1.64 12.76 4.61
N SER A 70 1.44 11.70 5.39
CA SER A 70 1.78 11.69 6.80
C SER A 70 3.05 10.92 7.08
N SER A 71 3.68 11.23 8.21
CA SER A 71 4.88 10.53 8.66
C SER A 71 4.58 9.05 8.93
N PRO A 72 5.40 8.10 8.46
CA PRO A 72 5.25 6.68 8.76
C PRO A 72 5.73 6.30 10.18
N VAL A 73 6.45 7.20 10.86
CA VAL A 73 7.07 7.01 12.18
C VAL A 73 6.93 8.27 13.03
N SER A 74 7.12 8.18 14.35
CA SER A 74 7.34 9.37 15.18
C SER A 74 8.81 9.73 15.24
N GLY A 75 9.12 10.99 15.54
CA GLY A 75 10.45 11.53 15.72
C GLY A 75 10.60 12.90 15.05
N GLU A 76 11.78 13.20 14.52
CA GLU A 76 12.13 14.55 14.05
C GLU A 76 12.37 14.60 12.54
N ILE A 77 11.90 15.66 11.86
CA ILE A 77 12.29 15.95 10.48
C ILE A 77 13.72 16.51 10.46
N VAL A 78 14.67 15.66 10.12
CA VAL A 78 16.10 16.03 10.15
C VAL A 78 16.59 16.65 8.85
N GLU A 79 15.93 16.37 7.72
CA GLU A 79 16.39 16.88 6.42
C GLU A 79 15.26 16.94 5.38
N ILE A 80 15.21 18.04 4.62
CA ILE A 80 14.33 18.18 3.45
C ILE A 80 15.19 18.40 2.21
N ARG A 81 15.48 17.31 1.51
CA ARG A 81 16.32 17.31 0.32
C ARG A 81 15.59 17.90 -0.87
N ARG A 82 16.28 18.82 -1.55
CA ARG A 82 15.77 19.51 -2.73
C ARG A 82 16.69 19.29 -3.90
N GLY A 83 16.10 18.88 -5.02
CA GLY A 83 16.79 18.73 -6.29
C GLY A 83 16.74 20.00 -7.15
N ALA A 84 16.94 19.79 -8.46
CA ALA A 84 16.87 20.83 -9.46
C ALA A 84 15.56 21.62 -9.39
N LYS A 85 15.64 22.95 -9.62
CA LYS A 85 14.49 23.87 -9.51
C LYS A 85 13.77 23.82 -8.15
N ARG A 86 14.49 23.47 -7.07
CA ARG A 86 13.99 23.36 -5.68
C ARG A 86 12.88 22.31 -5.48
N LYS A 87 12.78 21.33 -6.37
CA LYS A 87 11.84 20.21 -6.25
C LYS A 87 12.13 19.44 -4.96
N ILE A 88 11.10 19.14 -4.16
CA ILE A 88 11.24 18.30 -2.97
C ILE A 88 11.43 16.86 -3.44
N GLU A 89 12.58 16.27 -3.12
CA GLU A 89 12.92 14.91 -3.53
C GLU A 89 12.71 13.93 -2.39
N GLU A 90 13.14 14.29 -1.19
CA GLU A 90 13.11 13.42 -0.02
C GLU A 90 12.92 14.24 1.24
N ILE A 91 12.09 13.74 2.16
CA ILE A 91 11.92 14.28 3.50
C ILE A 91 12.34 13.18 4.46
N VAL A 92 13.43 13.41 5.17
CA VAL A 92 14.08 12.43 6.05
C VAL A 92 13.62 12.67 7.49
N ILE A 93 13.23 11.58 8.14
CA ILE A 93 12.68 11.55 9.49
C ILE A 93 13.58 10.64 10.32
N LEU A 94 14.14 11.18 11.39
CA LEU A 94 14.84 10.40 12.41
C LEU A 94 13.80 9.85 13.37
N ALA A 95 13.68 8.53 13.46
CA ALA A 95 12.65 7.87 14.24
C ALA A 95 12.97 7.83 15.73
N ASP A 96 11.92 7.96 16.55
CA ASP A 96 11.96 7.58 17.96
C ASP A 96 12.28 6.08 18.10
N LYS A 97 12.88 5.70 19.24
CA LYS A 97 13.05 4.28 19.62
C LYS A 97 11.71 3.54 19.73
N GLU A 98 10.68 4.24 20.20
CA GLU A 98 9.31 3.74 20.29
C GLU A 98 8.38 4.63 19.49
N ILE A 99 7.65 4.03 18.56
CA ILE A 99 6.77 4.79 17.67
C ILE A 99 5.52 5.25 18.41
N LYS A 100 5.34 6.56 18.46
CA LYS A 100 4.12 7.23 18.94
C LYS A 100 3.21 7.51 17.74
N TYR A 101 1.92 7.40 17.95
CA TYR A 101 0.92 7.60 16.89
C TYR A 101 0.07 8.83 17.19
N GLU A 102 -0.38 9.51 16.14
CA GLU A 102 -1.58 10.32 16.25
C GLU A 102 -2.78 9.40 16.50
N ASP A 103 -3.69 9.86 17.33
CA ASP A 103 -4.93 9.16 17.65
C ASP A 103 -6.06 9.74 16.78
N PHE A 104 -6.49 8.95 15.81
CA PHE A 104 -7.62 9.27 14.93
C PHE A 104 -8.95 8.76 15.49
N GLY A 105 -8.95 8.13 16.68
CA GLY A 105 -10.09 7.47 17.29
C GLY A 105 -10.46 6.16 16.59
N THR A 106 -11.09 5.26 17.34
CA THR A 106 -11.67 4.03 16.77
C THR A 106 -13.08 4.30 16.28
N HIS A 107 -13.46 3.66 15.18
CA HIS A 107 -14.70 3.95 14.46
C HIS A 107 -15.45 2.67 14.12
N ASP A 108 -16.76 2.68 14.33
CA ASP A 108 -17.67 1.67 13.78
C ASP A 108 -18.03 2.04 12.34
N VAL A 109 -17.32 1.45 11.37
CA VAL A 109 -17.46 1.72 9.93
C VAL A 109 -18.90 1.55 9.45
N ALA A 110 -19.69 0.67 10.07
CA ALA A 110 -21.08 0.45 9.69
C ALA A 110 -21.92 1.73 9.87
N LYS A 111 -21.63 2.53 10.92
CA LYS A 111 -22.34 3.76 11.27
C LYS A 111 -21.85 5.01 10.55
N LEU A 112 -20.72 4.93 9.85
CA LEU A 112 -20.17 6.06 9.11
C LEU A 112 -20.76 6.16 7.70
N ASP A 113 -20.94 7.40 7.25
CA ASP A 113 -21.17 7.74 5.86
C ASP A 113 -19.85 7.84 5.09
N ARG A 114 -19.96 7.97 3.77
CA ARG A 114 -18.81 8.06 2.86
C ARG A 114 -17.97 9.29 3.19
N GLU A 115 -18.63 10.42 3.41
CA GLU A 115 -18.03 11.72 3.62
C GLU A 115 -17.12 11.70 4.85
N ARG A 116 -17.59 11.13 5.96
CA ARG A 116 -16.80 10.99 7.18
C ARG A 116 -15.62 10.02 7.00
N ILE A 117 -15.83 8.91 6.30
CA ILE A 117 -14.76 7.97 5.95
C ILE A 117 -13.66 8.66 5.14
N CYS A 118 -14.03 9.39 4.08
CA CYS A 118 -13.08 10.15 3.28
C CYS A 118 -12.31 11.17 4.14
N SER A 119 -13.00 11.90 5.03
CA SER A 119 -12.36 12.87 5.93
C SER A 119 -11.28 12.23 6.79
N ILE A 120 -11.59 11.11 7.46
CA ILE A 120 -10.65 10.38 8.33
C ILE A 120 -9.44 9.89 7.53
N MET A 121 -9.67 9.36 6.33
CA MET A 121 -8.59 8.86 5.48
C MET A 121 -7.67 9.98 4.93
N LEU A 122 -8.24 11.14 4.62
CA LEU A 122 -7.52 12.31 4.14
C LEU A 122 -6.72 12.99 5.27
N GLU A 123 -7.32 13.11 6.45
CA GLU A 123 -6.68 13.70 7.63
C GLU A 123 -5.49 12.85 8.12
N SER A 124 -5.64 11.52 8.11
CA SER A 124 -4.60 10.58 8.54
C SER A 124 -3.49 10.36 7.51
N GLY A 125 -3.75 10.64 6.23
CA GLY A 125 -2.79 10.46 5.15
C GLY A 125 -2.71 9.04 4.59
N VAL A 126 -3.72 8.18 4.82
CA VAL A 126 -3.82 6.87 4.13
C VAL A 126 -4.39 6.99 2.71
N TRP A 127 -5.07 8.10 2.39
CA TRP A 127 -5.72 8.29 1.09
C TRP A 127 -4.79 8.06 -0.12
N PRO A 128 -3.51 8.50 -0.12
CA PRO A 128 -2.59 8.28 -1.23
C PRO A 128 -2.35 6.82 -1.63
N PHE A 129 -2.68 5.84 -0.78
CA PHE A 129 -2.61 4.41 -1.14
C PHE A 129 -3.64 4.00 -2.21
N ILE A 130 -4.72 4.76 -2.33
CA ILE A 130 -5.74 4.51 -3.34
C ILE A 130 -5.34 5.20 -4.64
N ARG A 131 -5.11 4.39 -5.67
CA ARG A 131 -4.76 4.85 -7.03
C ARG A 131 -5.96 4.71 -7.94
N GLN A 132 -6.10 5.58 -8.93
CA GLN A 132 -7.15 5.44 -9.94
C GLN A 132 -6.64 4.86 -11.26
N ARG A 133 -7.55 4.28 -12.02
CA ARG A 133 -7.37 3.91 -13.42
C ARG A 133 -8.49 4.58 -14.24
N PRO A 134 -8.20 5.07 -15.46
CA PRO A 134 -6.87 5.14 -16.09
C PRO A 134 -5.90 6.13 -15.40
N PHE A 135 -4.67 6.23 -15.93
CA PHE A 135 -3.58 7.17 -15.55
C PHE A 135 -2.69 6.83 -14.35
N ASP A 136 -3.12 5.95 -13.45
CA ASP A 136 -2.32 5.56 -12.27
C ASP A 136 -1.80 6.77 -11.49
N VAL A 137 -2.72 7.61 -11.07
CA VAL A 137 -2.51 8.75 -10.16
C VAL A 137 -3.28 8.52 -8.86
N ILE A 138 -3.06 9.34 -7.84
CA ILE A 138 -3.85 9.28 -6.60
C ILE A 138 -5.32 9.50 -6.95
N ALA A 139 -6.21 8.70 -6.35
CA ALA A 139 -7.65 8.84 -6.55
C ALA A 139 -8.14 10.23 -6.10
N ASN A 140 -8.93 10.89 -6.94
CA ASN A 140 -9.60 12.14 -6.53
C ASN A 140 -10.69 11.83 -5.49
N PRO A 141 -10.66 12.43 -4.28
CA PRO A 141 -11.67 12.17 -3.24
C PRO A 141 -13.11 12.50 -3.65
N SER A 142 -13.27 13.37 -4.64
CA SER A 142 -14.57 13.83 -5.16
C SER A 142 -15.20 12.83 -6.13
N ASP A 143 -14.39 11.94 -6.70
CA ASP A 143 -14.87 10.94 -7.66
C ASP A 143 -15.58 9.81 -6.93
N LYS A 144 -16.58 9.22 -7.60
CA LYS A 144 -17.20 7.96 -7.18
C LYS A 144 -16.73 6.89 -8.16
N PRO A 145 -15.81 5.99 -7.75
CA PRO A 145 -15.31 4.99 -8.65
C PRO A 145 -16.42 4.01 -9.01
N LYS A 146 -16.44 3.58 -10.26
CA LYS A 146 -17.32 2.51 -10.75
C LYS A 146 -17.15 1.24 -9.91
N SER A 147 -15.91 0.92 -9.58
CA SER A 147 -15.54 -0.24 -8.76
C SER A 147 -14.16 -0.04 -8.16
N ILE A 148 -13.84 -0.84 -7.13
CA ILE A 148 -12.53 -0.85 -6.47
C ILE A 148 -11.92 -2.24 -6.64
N PHE A 149 -10.63 -2.31 -6.94
CA PHE A 149 -9.92 -3.55 -7.20
C PHE A 149 -8.77 -3.77 -6.23
N ILE A 150 -8.71 -4.98 -5.68
CA ILE A 150 -7.61 -5.48 -4.84
C ILE A 150 -7.02 -6.70 -5.56
N SER A 151 -5.81 -6.56 -6.12
CA SER A 151 -5.06 -7.72 -6.63
C SER A 151 -4.33 -8.37 -5.46
N ALA A 152 -4.79 -9.54 -5.03
CA ALA A 152 -4.26 -10.29 -3.90
C ALA A 152 -3.13 -11.26 -4.28
N PHE A 153 -2.51 -11.07 -5.44
CA PHE A 153 -1.33 -11.81 -5.86
C PHE A 153 -0.51 -10.99 -6.86
N ASN A 154 0.77 -11.30 -6.97
CA ASN A 154 1.69 -10.69 -7.92
C ASN A 154 2.39 -11.78 -8.74
N SER A 155 2.12 -11.79 -10.05
CA SER A 155 2.70 -12.77 -10.98
C SER A 155 4.11 -12.42 -11.45
N ALA A 156 4.66 -11.26 -11.06
CA ALA A 156 6.00 -10.86 -11.47
C ALA A 156 7.07 -11.81 -10.87
N PRO A 157 8.22 -12.00 -11.56
CA PRO A 157 9.33 -12.78 -11.01
C PRO A 157 9.80 -12.19 -9.68
N LEU A 158 10.12 -13.07 -8.72
CA LEU A 158 10.61 -12.69 -7.38
C LEU A 158 9.65 -11.82 -6.55
N ALA A 159 8.39 -11.70 -6.98
CA ALA A 159 7.39 -10.93 -6.25
C ALA A 159 7.09 -11.54 -4.89
N GLU A 160 6.60 -10.68 -4.01
CA GLU A 160 6.07 -11.06 -2.72
C GLU A 160 4.84 -11.97 -2.83
N ASP A 161 4.77 -12.93 -1.92
CA ASP A 161 3.61 -13.81 -1.76
C ASP A 161 2.62 -13.17 -0.78
N TYR A 162 1.55 -12.58 -1.32
CA TYR A 162 0.50 -11.97 -0.52
C TYR A 162 -0.26 -12.98 0.33
N ASP A 163 -0.41 -14.24 -0.10
CA ASP A 163 -1.05 -15.29 0.73
C ASP A 163 -0.20 -15.52 2.00
N PHE A 164 1.12 -15.52 1.87
CA PHE A 164 2.03 -15.62 3.02
C PHE A 164 2.00 -14.37 3.91
N ILE A 165 2.04 -13.18 3.31
CA ILE A 165 2.07 -11.90 4.06
C ILE A 165 0.77 -11.67 4.85
N MET A 166 -0.36 -12.03 4.27
CA MET A 166 -1.68 -11.71 4.81
C MET A 166 -2.20 -12.74 5.81
N HIS A 167 -1.46 -13.83 6.01
CA HIS A 167 -1.83 -14.89 6.94
C HIS A 167 -2.17 -14.35 8.33
N ARG A 168 -3.35 -14.73 8.87
CA ARG A 168 -3.91 -14.27 10.16
C ARG A 168 -4.25 -12.79 10.24
N SER A 169 -4.40 -12.12 9.12
CA SER A 169 -4.83 -10.71 9.06
C SER A 169 -6.31 -10.55 8.74
N ASP A 170 -7.09 -11.64 8.83
CA ASP A 170 -8.48 -11.77 8.39
C ASP A 170 -9.38 -10.63 8.90
N GLU A 171 -9.36 -10.36 10.20
CA GLU A 171 -10.24 -9.37 10.83
C GLU A 171 -9.91 -7.94 10.39
N ILE A 172 -8.63 -7.59 10.39
CA ILE A 172 -8.16 -6.26 10.00
C ILE A 172 -8.33 -6.04 8.48
N PHE A 173 -8.08 -7.07 7.67
CA PHE A 173 -8.32 -7.01 6.24
C PHE A 173 -9.80 -6.81 5.92
N GLN A 174 -10.69 -7.53 6.63
CA GLN A 174 -12.12 -7.33 6.50
C GLN A 174 -12.54 -5.91 6.89
N ALA A 175 -12.00 -5.36 7.98
CA ALA A 175 -12.29 -3.98 8.37
C ALA A 175 -11.90 -2.98 7.28
N GLY A 176 -10.72 -3.16 6.65
CA GLY A 176 -10.29 -2.35 5.52
C GLY A 176 -11.21 -2.51 4.30
N ILE A 177 -11.67 -3.73 4.00
CA ILE A 177 -12.66 -3.99 2.96
C ILE A 177 -13.98 -3.25 3.23
N ASP A 178 -14.48 -3.30 4.47
CA ASP A 178 -15.75 -2.65 4.83
C ASP A 178 -15.66 -1.12 4.63
N VAL A 179 -14.50 -0.52 4.87
CA VAL A 179 -14.21 0.89 4.53
C VAL A 179 -14.27 1.11 3.02
N LEU A 180 -13.59 0.27 2.22
CA LEU A 180 -13.59 0.39 0.75
C LEU A 180 -15.00 0.23 0.15
N CYS A 181 -15.82 -0.65 0.73
CA CYS A 181 -17.21 -0.83 0.29
C CYS A 181 -18.05 0.45 0.45
N LYS A 182 -17.74 1.33 1.41
CA LYS A 182 -18.40 2.64 1.56
C LYS A 182 -17.88 3.67 0.55
N LEU A 183 -16.74 3.41 -0.09
CA LEU A 183 -16.10 4.29 -1.08
C LEU A 183 -16.56 4.03 -2.52
N THR A 184 -17.48 3.12 -2.78
CA THR A 184 -18.06 2.91 -4.10
C THR A 184 -19.53 2.53 -3.99
N SER A 185 -20.34 2.90 -4.98
CA SER A 185 -21.69 2.34 -5.15
C SER A 185 -21.68 1.04 -5.97
N GLY A 186 -20.54 0.69 -6.57
CA GLY A 186 -20.35 -0.54 -7.32
C GLY A 186 -19.73 -1.64 -6.47
N LYS A 187 -18.90 -2.48 -7.09
CA LYS A 187 -18.32 -3.65 -6.45
C LYS A 187 -16.89 -3.40 -6.01
N VAL A 188 -16.51 -4.02 -4.89
CA VAL A 188 -15.11 -4.27 -4.54
C VAL A 188 -14.73 -5.65 -5.07
N HIS A 189 -13.75 -5.72 -5.96
CA HIS A 189 -13.25 -6.94 -6.58
C HIS A 189 -11.97 -7.40 -5.88
N LEU A 190 -12.01 -8.59 -5.27
CA LEU A 190 -10.84 -9.24 -4.68
C LEU A 190 -10.35 -10.32 -5.62
N ASN A 191 -9.18 -10.11 -6.21
CA ASN A 191 -8.65 -10.99 -7.26
C ASN A 191 -7.52 -11.85 -6.71
N ILE A 192 -7.78 -13.15 -6.57
CA ILE A 192 -6.84 -14.13 -6.05
C ILE A 192 -6.23 -14.96 -7.18
N ASN A 193 -5.07 -15.56 -6.90
CA ASN A 193 -4.46 -16.52 -7.82
C ASN A 193 -5.29 -17.81 -7.84
N GLY A 194 -5.83 -18.17 -9.00
CA GLY A 194 -6.65 -19.37 -9.16
C GLY A 194 -5.83 -20.68 -9.18
N ALA A 195 -4.53 -20.60 -9.44
CA ALA A 195 -3.66 -21.77 -9.60
C ALA A 195 -3.12 -22.34 -8.27
N ILE A 196 -3.25 -21.60 -7.18
CA ILE A 196 -2.82 -22.01 -5.84
C ILE A 196 -3.96 -21.82 -4.83
N LYS A 197 -3.84 -22.44 -3.66
CA LYS A 197 -4.79 -22.18 -2.57
C LYS A 197 -4.49 -20.79 -2.00
N ALA A 198 -5.47 -19.90 -2.06
CA ALA A 198 -5.40 -18.58 -1.42
C ALA A 198 -5.49 -18.70 0.11
N ASP A 199 -4.93 -17.73 0.83
CA ASP A 199 -5.02 -17.64 2.29
C ASP A 199 -6.47 -17.38 2.76
N ASP A 200 -6.75 -17.80 3.99
CA ASP A 200 -8.07 -17.69 4.60
C ASP A 200 -8.52 -16.22 4.74
N ALA A 201 -7.58 -15.28 4.92
CA ALA A 201 -7.88 -13.85 4.93
C ALA A 201 -8.56 -13.37 3.63
N PHE A 202 -8.25 -14.00 2.50
CA PHE A 202 -8.89 -13.69 1.22
C PHE A 202 -10.16 -14.50 0.98
N LEU A 203 -10.15 -15.79 1.34
CA LEU A 203 -11.29 -16.69 1.11
C LEU A 203 -12.51 -16.33 1.97
N ASN A 204 -12.27 -15.83 3.18
CA ASN A 204 -13.31 -15.45 4.14
C ASN A 204 -13.77 -14.00 4.00
N ALA A 205 -13.17 -13.23 3.08
CA ALA A 205 -13.52 -11.85 2.83
C ALA A 205 -14.98 -11.71 2.37
N ARG A 206 -15.73 -10.84 3.04
CA ARG A 206 -17.15 -10.56 2.81
C ARG A 206 -17.34 -9.22 2.11
N ASN A 207 -18.52 -9.01 1.53
CA ASN A 207 -18.89 -7.80 0.79
C ASN A 207 -18.04 -7.53 -0.47
N VAL A 208 -17.26 -8.52 -0.91
CA VAL A 208 -16.42 -8.45 -2.11
C VAL A 208 -16.85 -9.49 -3.13
N GLN A 209 -16.56 -9.22 -4.41
CA GLN A 209 -16.62 -10.23 -5.45
C GLN A 209 -15.24 -10.89 -5.59
N ILE A 210 -15.10 -12.11 -5.06
CA ILE A 210 -13.87 -12.91 -5.21
C ILE A 210 -13.78 -13.43 -6.65
N ASN A 211 -12.66 -13.14 -7.31
CA ASN A 211 -12.35 -13.59 -8.66
C ASN A 211 -11.06 -14.40 -8.67
N LYS A 212 -11.07 -15.55 -9.34
CA LYS A 212 -9.91 -16.41 -9.51
C LYS A 212 -9.26 -16.13 -10.85
N ILE A 213 -7.98 -15.76 -10.84
CA ILE A 213 -7.24 -15.41 -12.04
C ILE A 213 -6.18 -16.49 -12.31
N TYR A 214 -6.16 -17.00 -13.53
CA TYR A 214 -5.26 -18.05 -13.97
C TYR A 214 -4.38 -17.55 -15.10
N GLY A 215 -3.16 -18.07 -15.20
CA GLY A 215 -2.27 -17.83 -16.34
C GLY A 215 -0.91 -17.25 -15.96
N PRO A 216 -0.01 -17.12 -16.93
CA PRO A 216 1.33 -16.57 -16.72
C PRO A 216 1.30 -15.07 -16.42
N HIS A 217 2.45 -14.50 -16.06
CA HIS A 217 2.59 -13.04 -16.02
C HIS A 217 2.17 -12.42 -17.36
N PRO A 218 1.33 -11.36 -17.38
CA PRO A 218 0.98 -10.45 -16.28
C PRO A 218 -0.37 -10.72 -15.58
N SER A 219 -0.68 -11.97 -15.20
CA SER A 219 -1.96 -12.31 -14.55
C SER A 219 -2.25 -11.59 -13.22
N GLY A 220 -1.21 -11.24 -12.47
CA GLY A 220 -1.29 -10.44 -11.24
C GLY A 220 -1.39 -8.93 -11.48
N ASN A 221 -1.35 -8.46 -12.73
CA ASN A 221 -1.47 -7.03 -13.02
C ASN A 221 -2.94 -6.59 -12.93
N VAL A 222 -3.22 -5.65 -12.03
CA VAL A 222 -4.59 -5.18 -11.78
C VAL A 222 -5.26 -4.57 -13.03
N GLY A 223 -4.51 -3.93 -13.92
CA GLY A 223 -5.06 -3.39 -15.18
C GLY A 223 -5.56 -4.48 -16.12
N VAL A 224 -4.83 -5.61 -16.21
CA VAL A 224 -5.26 -6.78 -16.98
C VAL A 224 -6.50 -7.41 -16.35
N GLN A 225 -6.57 -7.44 -15.02
CA GLN A 225 -7.74 -7.95 -14.31
C GLN A 225 -8.97 -7.06 -14.51
N ILE A 226 -8.82 -5.74 -14.38
CA ILE A 226 -9.87 -4.75 -14.65
C ILE A 226 -10.44 -4.96 -16.06
N HIS A 227 -9.58 -5.09 -17.06
CA HIS A 227 -10.00 -5.28 -18.46
C HIS A 227 -10.95 -6.49 -18.65
N HIS A 228 -10.75 -7.58 -17.90
CA HIS A 228 -11.55 -8.79 -18.04
C HIS A 228 -12.78 -8.84 -17.12
N ILE A 229 -12.76 -8.11 -16.00
CA ILE A 229 -13.78 -8.22 -14.94
C ILE A 229 -14.78 -7.08 -15.02
N ASP A 230 -14.29 -5.84 -15.05
CA ASP A 230 -15.11 -4.63 -15.10
C ASP A 230 -14.37 -3.52 -15.85
N PRO A 231 -14.31 -3.60 -17.20
CA PRO A 231 -13.52 -2.69 -18.02
C PRO A 231 -14.01 -1.25 -17.92
N ILE A 232 -13.09 -0.30 -18.08
CA ILE A 232 -13.33 1.13 -17.91
C ILE A 232 -13.77 1.75 -19.23
N ASN A 233 -14.94 2.39 -19.25
CA ASN A 233 -15.43 3.18 -20.38
C ASN A 233 -15.06 4.67 -20.25
N LYS A 234 -15.31 5.44 -21.31
CA LYS A 234 -15.08 6.89 -21.30
C LYS A 234 -15.88 7.56 -20.17
N GLY A 235 -15.19 8.33 -19.34
CA GLY A 235 -15.79 9.03 -18.20
C GLY A 235 -15.89 8.19 -16.93
N GLU A 236 -15.60 6.89 -16.99
CA GLU A 236 -15.52 6.04 -15.80
C GLU A 236 -14.11 6.08 -15.21
N VAL A 237 -14.04 5.92 -13.89
CA VAL A 237 -12.79 5.65 -13.16
C VAL A 237 -13.00 4.46 -12.25
N VAL A 238 -11.97 3.64 -12.09
CA VAL A 238 -11.92 2.59 -11.07
C VAL A 238 -10.75 2.85 -10.15
N TRP A 239 -10.87 2.45 -8.89
CA TRP A 239 -9.79 2.59 -7.93
C TRP A 239 -9.11 1.25 -7.68
N VAL A 240 -7.83 1.30 -7.32
CA VAL A 240 -7.02 0.13 -7.01
C VAL A 240 -6.26 0.37 -5.71
N VAL A 241 -6.10 -0.68 -4.91
CA VAL A 241 -5.35 -0.68 -3.65
C VAL A 241 -4.77 -2.07 -3.42
N ASN A 242 -3.55 -2.16 -2.87
CA ASN A 242 -2.92 -3.46 -2.59
C ASN A 242 -3.35 -4.01 -1.23
N PRO A 243 -3.21 -5.32 -0.97
CA PRO A 243 -3.69 -5.94 0.27
C PRO A 243 -3.10 -5.36 1.56
N GLN A 244 -1.80 -5.03 1.57
CA GLN A 244 -1.15 -4.47 2.76
C GLN A 244 -1.65 -3.06 3.07
N ASP A 245 -1.98 -2.27 2.05
CA ASP A 245 -2.58 -0.94 2.25
C ASP A 245 -4.03 -1.05 2.76
N VAL A 246 -4.77 -2.10 2.38
CA VAL A 246 -6.07 -2.40 2.99
C VAL A 246 -5.92 -2.70 4.48
N ILE A 247 -4.84 -3.36 4.92
CA ILE A 247 -4.54 -3.55 6.35
C ILE A 247 -4.33 -2.21 7.04
N VAL A 248 -3.56 -1.28 6.46
CA VAL A 248 -3.35 0.04 7.07
C VAL A 248 -4.66 0.80 7.20
N ILE A 249 -5.51 0.74 6.18
CA ILE A 249 -6.85 1.33 6.22
C ILE A 249 -7.68 0.66 7.33
N GLY A 250 -7.68 -0.67 7.43
CA GLY A 250 -8.37 -1.38 8.51
C GLY A 250 -7.93 -0.90 9.89
N LYS A 251 -6.62 -0.89 10.15
CA LYS A 251 -6.04 -0.43 11.42
C LYS A 251 -6.37 1.02 11.75
N LEU A 252 -6.44 1.89 10.76
CA LEU A 252 -6.86 3.28 11.00
C LEU A 252 -8.25 3.34 11.63
N PHE A 253 -9.20 2.55 11.14
CA PHE A 253 -10.57 2.58 11.66
C PHE A 253 -10.75 1.73 12.92
N THR A 254 -10.05 0.60 13.06
CA THR A 254 -10.21 -0.29 14.23
C THR A 254 -9.34 0.11 15.42
N GLU A 255 -8.16 0.68 15.17
CA GLU A 255 -7.17 1.03 16.20
C GLU A 255 -6.92 2.55 16.32
N GLY A 256 -7.44 3.36 15.39
CA GLY A 256 -7.24 4.81 15.39
C GLY A 256 -5.83 5.24 14.96
N LYS A 257 -5.05 4.37 14.29
CA LYS A 257 -3.62 4.59 14.04
C LYS A 257 -3.24 4.48 12.58
N PHE A 258 -2.36 5.37 12.12
CA PHE A 258 -1.63 5.20 10.87
C PHE A 258 -0.45 4.24 11.07
N ASP A 259 -0.70 2.93 11.00
CA ASP A 259 0.36 1.92 11.10
C ASP A 259 1.02 1.65 9.74
N ALA A 260 2.18 2.27 9.53
CA ALA A 260 2.99 2.12 8.32
C ALA A 260 3.80 0.81 8.25
N SER A 261 3.53 -0.18 9.11
CA SER A 261 4.21 -1.49 9.07
C SER A 261 4.02 -2.19 7.71
N ARG A 262 5.07 -2.83 7.22
CA ARG A 262 5.10 -3.57 5.94
C ARG A 262 5.85 -4.87 6.08
N SER A 263 5.38 -5.89 5.37
CA SER A 263 6.13 -7.12 5.12
C SER A 263 6.63 -7.09 3.69
N ILE A 264 7.94 -7.16 3.51
CA ILE A 264 8.60 -7.11 2.18
C ILE A 264 9.42 -8.36 1.95
N ALA A 265 9.54 -8.77 0.69
CA ALA A 265 10.42 -9.87 0.30
C ALA A 265 11.81 -9.31 -0.09
N LEU A 266 12.87 -9.78 0.56
CA LEU A 266 14.23 -9.54 0.10
C LEU A 266 14.62 -10.70 -0.83
N CYS A 267 14.66 -10.41 -2.13
CA CYS A 267 14.87 -11.41 -3.18
C CYS A 267 16.09 -11.09 -4.05
N GLY A 268 16.51 -12.07 -4.84
CA GLY A 268 17.51 -11.91 -5.89
C GLY A 268 18.66 -12.90 -5.80
N SER A 269 19.30 -13.17 -6.94
CA SER A 269 20.37 -14.18 -7.05
C SER A 269 21.63 -13.86 -6.23
N ARG A 270 21.78 -12.60 -5.80
CA ARG A 270 22.91 -12.13 -4.99
C ARG A 270 22.57 -12.01 -3.50
N VAL A 271 21.34 -12.32 -3.10
CA VAL A 271 20.94 -12.38 -1.69
C VAL A 271 21.32 -13.76 -1.13
N LYS A 272 22.04 -13.77 -0.01
CA LYS A 272 22.51 -14.97 0.71
C LYS A 272 21.36 -15.81 1.23
N THR A 273 20.38 -15.16 1.84
CA THR A 273 19.22 -15.81 2.47
C THR A 273 17.95 -15.04 2.09
N PRO A 274 17.39 -15.26 0.89
CA PRO A 274 16.16 -14.63 0.47
C PRO A 274 15.00 -14.99 1.40
N LYS A 275 14.33 -13.99 1.98
CA LYS A 275 13.25 -14.18 2.96
C LYS A 275 12.41 -12.93 3.11
N TYR A 276 11.38 -12.99 3.95
CA TYR A 276 10.52 -11.85 4.26
C TYR A 276 11.03 -11.09 5.48
N PHE A 277 10.85 -9.77 5.44
CA PHE A 277 11.16 -8.88 6.55
C PHE A 277 9.96 -8.03 6.94
N LYS A 278 9.71 -7.91 8.24
CA LYS A 278 8.83 -6.86 8.79
C LYS A 278 9.64 -5.57 8.91
N THR A 279 9.13 -4.50 8.33
CA THR A 279 9.72 -3.15 8.34
C THR A 279 8.61 -2.11 8.36
N ARG A 280 8.92 -0.84 8.10
CA ARG A 280 7.93 0.22 7.89
C ARG A 280 8.17 0.92 6.56
N MET A 281 7.14 1.56 6.03
CA MET A 281 7.26 2.38 4.82
C MET A 281 8.35 3.44 4.97
N GLY A 282 9.10 3.66 3.90
CA GLY A 282 10.17 4.67 3.86
C GLY A 282 11.43 4.27 4.61
N ALA A 283 11.51 3.07 5.20
CA ALA A 283 12.72 2.59 5.86
C ALA A 283 13.93 2.63 4.91
N GLY A 284 15.08 3.04 5.45
CA GLY A 284 16.35 2.88 4.75
C GLY A 284 16.55 1.42 4.30
N VAL A 285 17.07 1.22 3.10
CA VAL A 285 17.38 -0.14 2.59
C VAL A 285 18.80 -0.58 2.94
N LYS A 286 19.64 0.35 3.44
CA LYS A 286 21.05 0.10 3.66
C LYS A 286 21.28 -0.96 4.75
N ASN A 287 20.63 -0.83 5.92
CA ASN A 287 20.87 -1.81 6.98
C ASN A 287 20.12 -3.11 6.70
N LEU A 288 18.98 -3.05 6.02
CA LEU A 288 18.30 -4.25 5.48
C LEU A 288 19.22 -5.11 4.59
N LEU A 289 20.06 -4.49 3.77
CA LEU A 289 20.99 -5.20 2.87
C LEU A 289 22.30 -5.61 3.54
N SER A 290 22.62 -5.06 4.72
CA SER A 290 23.88 -5.29 5.42
C SER A 290 24.06 -6.77 5.78
N GLY A 291 25.17 -7.36 5.34
CA GLY A 291 25.46 -8.78 5.54
C GLY A 291 24.58 -9.76 4.75
N GLN A 292 23.55 -9.29 4.03
CA GLN A 292 22.60 -10.12 3.28
C GLN A 292 23.06 -10.47 1.87
N LEU A 293 24.12 -9.83 1.36
CA LEU A 293 24.58 -10.01 -0.02
C LEU A 293 25.80 -10.93 -0.12
N ASN A 294 25.83 -11.74 -1.17
CA ASN A 294 27.00 -12.52 -1.59
C ASN A 294 28.11 -11.58 -2.06
N GLU A 295 29.37 -11.89 -1.74
CA GLU A 295 30.53 -11.15 -2.25
C GLU A 295 30.62 -11.30 -3.78
N GLY A 296 30.73 -10.18 -4.48
CA GLY A 296 30.92 -10.13 -5.93
C GLY A 296 30.61 -8.78 -6.53
#